data_AF-I0UUD6-F1
#
_entry.id   AF-I0UUD6-F1
#
_cell.length_a   1.000
_cell.length_b   1.000
_cell.length_c   1.000
_cell.angle_alpha   90.00
_cell.angle_beta   90.00
_cell.angle_gamma   90.00
#
_symmetry.space_group_name_H-M   'P 1'
#
loop_
_entity.id
_entity.type
_entity.pdbx_description
1 polymer ?
#
loop_
_entity_poly.entity_id
_entity_poly.type
_entity_poly.pdbx_seq_one_letter_code
_entity_poly.pdbx_strand_id
1 'polypeptide(L)'
;MSYELITTSKTKNRHINYRKLSDVLYGVVHWWGDDKGKSFDETVNFLCNNDRKVSANYVVEAGRVAQIADDQDVALHAGQWEVNEVSIGLENRPDCRSEDLDTLAQLIADIEVRLGHSLYLIGHRDIISTSCPGEYYPHLPELIHRVNTIKAGMNNAPAALTAQERADRLAKLQELKQKKKQAA
;
A
#
# COMPACT_ATOMS: atom_id res chain seq x y z
N MET A 1 -13.43 -7.82 9.50
CA MET A 1 -14.34 -6.67 9.22
C MET A 1 -14.72 -6.75 7.74
N SER A 2 -15.94 -6.39 7.33
CA SER A 2 -16.26 -6.28 5.89
C SER A 2 -16.19 -4.81 5.47
N TYR A 3 -15.53 -4.50 4.36
CA TYR A 3 -15.54 -3.18 3.75
C TYR A 3 -16.27 -3.22 2.40
N GLU A 4 -16.80 -2.06 1.98
CA GLU A 4 -17.27 -1.86 0.61
C GLU A 4 -16.06 -1.78 -0.32
N LEU A 5 -15.98 -2.68 -1.30
CA LEU A 5 -14.95 -2.62 -2.35
C LEU A 5 -15.51 -1.89 -3.58
N ILE A 6 -14.91 -0.74 -3.91
CA ILE A 6 -15.25 0.10 -5.05
C ILE A 6 -14.19 -0.13 -6.15
N THR A 7 -14.62 -0.57 -7.33
CA THR A 7 -13.74 -0.86 -8.47
C THR A 7 -14.09 -0.07 -9.74
N THR A 8 -15.11 0.80 -9.65
CA THR A 8 -15.67 1.56 -10.78
C THR A 8 -14.79 2.72 -11.23
N SER A 9 -13.80 3.13 -10.41
CA SER A 9 -12.83 4.17 -10.74
C SER A 9 -11.44 3.55 -10.91
N LYS A 10 -10.75 3.84 -12.02
CA LYS A 10 -9.39 3.38 -12.29
C LYS A 10 -8.49 4.56 -12.66
N THR A 11 -7.28 4.61 -12.09
CA THR A 11 -6.32 5.69 -12.37
C THR A 11 -5.67 5.55 -13.73
N LYS A 12 -5.64 6.62 -14.51
CA LYS A 12 -4.89 6.64 -15.78
C LYS A 12 -3.37 6.56 -15.58
N ASN A 13 -2.88 6.91 -14.40
CA ASN A 13 -1.45 6.97 -14.09
C ASN A 13 -0.94 5.63 -13.56
N ARG A 14 -1.04 4.56 -14.36
CA ARG A 14 -0.53 3.23 -14.01
C ARG A 14 0.03 2.51 -15.23
N HIS A 15 0.95 1.58 -14.98
CA HIS A 15 1.40 0.63 -16.00
C HIS A 15 0.59 -0.66 -15.86
N ILE A 16 -0.25 -0.93 -16.85
CA ILE A 16 -1.24 -2.02 -16.80
C ILE A 16 -0.55 -3.37 -17.00
N ASN A 17 -0.86 -4.35 -16.14
CA ASN A 17 -0.35 -5.73 -16.22
C ASN A 17 1.18 -5.78 -16.41
N TYR A 18 1.89 -4.99 -15.60
CA TYR A 18 3.32 -4.76 -15.78
C TYR A 18 4.20 -5.75 -15.01
N ARG A 19 3.64 -6.41 -13.98
CA ARG A 19 4.37 -7.32 -13.08
C ARG A 19 3.56 -8.56 -12.74
N LYS A 20 4.24 -9.62 -12.31
CA LYS A 20 3.57 -10.78 -11.71
C LYS A 20 3.20 -10.48 -10.27
N LEU A 21 2.14 -11.11 -9.77
CA LEU A 21 1.76 -10.99 -8.35
C LEU A 21 2.88 -11.43 -7.41
N SER A 22 3.68 -12.45 -7.80
CA SER A 22 4.86 -12.90 -7.05
C SER A 22 5.96 -11.84 -6.90
N ASP A 23 5.95 -10.80 -7.74
CA ASP A 23 6.94 -9.72 -7.70
C ASP A 23 6.57 -8.63 -6.69
N VAL A 24 5.34 -8.66 -6.16
CA VAL A 24 4.80 -7.67 -5.21
C VAL A 24 5.22 -8.02 -3.80
N LEU A 25 6.22 -7.35 -3.25
CA LEU A 25 6.85 -7.71 -1.97
C LEU A 25 6.52 -6.77 -0.82
N TYR A 26 6.08 -5.55 -1.11
CA TYR A 26 5.87 -4.51 -0.10
C TYR A 26 4.46 -3.91 -0.19
N GLY A 27 3.91 -3.55 0.98
CA GLY A 27 2.80 -2.61 1.07
C GLY A 27 3.35 -1.26 1.54
N VAL A 28 3.21 -0.22 0.72
CA VAL A 28 3.63 1.13 1.10
C VAL A 28 2.42 1.87 1.63
N VAL A 29 2.43 2.11 2.93
CA VAL A 29 1.41 2.89 3.62
C VAL A 29 1.68 4.37 3.34
N HIS A 30 0.62 5.05 2.88
CA HIS A 30 0.56 6.48 2.62
C HIS A 30 -0.62 7.10 3.37
N TRP A 31 -0.69 8.42 3.34
CA TRP A 31 -1.88 9.17 3.66
C TRP A 31 -2.07 10.29 2.63
N TRP A 32 -3.27 10.83 2.47
CA TRP A 32 -3.50 11.92 1.51
C TRP A 32 -3.13 13.33 2.04
N GLY A 33 -2.31 13.38 3.10
CA GLY A 33 -1.68 14.61 3.60
C GLY A 33 -2.34 15.20 4.84
N ASP A 34 -1.81 16.35 5.28
CA ASP A 34 -2.28 17.09 6.46
C ASP A 34 -3.64 17.78 6.25
N ASP A 35 -4.14 17.81 5.00
CA ASP A 35 -5.48 18.29 4.69
C ASP A 35 -6.52 17.24 5.10
N LYS A 36 -6.78 17.18 6.41
CA LYS A 36 -7.81 16.33 7.02
C LYS A 36 -9.22 16.65 6.51
N GLY A 37 -9.42 17.77 5.81
CA GLY A 37 -10.68 18.16 5.19
C GLY A 37 -10.96 17.44 3.87
N LYS A 38 -9.93 16.92 3.18
CA LYS A 38 -10.12 16.18 1.94
C LYS A 38 -10.80 14.83 2.19
N SER A 39 -11.89 14.59 1.48
CA SER A 39 -12.67 13.36 1.57
C SER A 39 -12.04 12.20 0.78
N PHE A 40 -12.54 10.99 1.04
CA PHE A 40 -12.20 9.79 0.28
C PHE A 40 -12.55 9.94 -1.20
N ASP A 41 -13.76 10.41 -1.54
CA ASP A 41 -14.21 10.52 -2.93
C ASP A 41 -13.40 11.58 -3.70
N GLU A 42 -13.05 12.70 -3.05
CA GLU A 42 -12.15 13.70 -3.65
C GLU A 42 -10.74 13.14 -3.87
N THR A 43 -10.24 12.32 -2.95
CA THR A 43 -8.93 11.66 -3.09
C THR A 43 -8.94 10.65 -4.22
N VAL A 44 -9.98 9.79 -4.30
CA VAL A 44 -10.18 8.84 -5.40
C VAL A 44 -10.24 9.59 -6.73
N ASN A 45 -11.09 10.63 -6.83
CA ASN A 45 -11.24 11.42 -8.05
C ASN A 45 -9.90 12.07 -8.46
N PHE A 46 -9.18 12.66 -7.51
CA PHE A 46 -7.86 13.24 -7.78
C PHE A 46 -6.88 12.17 -8.29
N LEU A 47 -6.68 11.07 -7.57
CA LEU A 47 -5.73 10.02 -7.97
C LEU A 47 -6.11 9.35 -9.28
N CYS A 48 -7.40 9.33 -9.64
CA CYS A 48 -7.85 8.79 -10.91
C CYS A 48 -7.62 9.73 -12.10
N ASN A 49 -7.87 11.04 -11.91
CA ASN A 49 -8.04 11.98 -13.02
C ASN A 49 -6.93 13.04 -13.14
N ASN A 50 -6.02 13.15 -12.17
CA ASN A 50 -4.96 14.15 -12.18
C ASN A 50 -3.95 13.98 -13.34
N ASP A 51 -3.40 15.08 -13.83
CA ASP A 51 -2.35 15.11 -14.86
C ASP A 51 -0.93 15.04 -14.28
N ARG A 52 -0.80 14.87 -12.95
CA ARG A 52 0.48 14.62 -12.31
C ARG A 52 0.81 13.13 -12.47
N LYS A 53 2.09 12.77 -12.53
CA LYS A 53 2.50 11.36 -12.60
C LYS A 53 2.44 10.71 -11.20
N VAL A 54 1.28 10.78 -10.54
CA VAL A 54 1.02 10.21 -9.21
C VAL A 54 -0.30 9.43 -9.18
N SER A 55 -0.30 8.33 -8.45
CA SER A 55 -1.44 7.44 -8.22
C SER A 55 -1.16 6.51 -7.05
N ALA A 56 -2.13 5.66 -6.69
CA ALA A 56 -1.99 4.54 -5.75
C ALA A 56 -2.69 3.30 -6.32
N ASN A 57 -2.58 2.15 -5.65
CA ASN A 57 -3.38 0.98 -5.98
C ASN A 57 -4.73 1.02 -5.26
N TYR A 58 -4.71 1.42 -3.98
CA TYR A 58 -5.89 1.48 -3.13
C TYR A 58 -6.00 2.82 -2.44
N VAL A 59 -7.24 3.30 -2.27
CA VAL A 59 -7.62 4.38 -1.35
C VAL A 59 -8.50 3.77 -0.25
N VAL A 60 -8.24 4.14 1.01
CA VAL A 60 -8.82 3.46 2.17
C VAL A 60 -9.32 4.48 3.19
N GLU A 61 -10.55 4.27 3.66
CA GLU A 61 -11.09 4.85 4.89
C GLU A 61 -11.94 3.81 5.62
N ALA A 62 -12.33 4.08 6.86
CA ALA A 62 -13.20 3.21 7.64
C ALA A 62 -14.42 2.71 6.83
N GLY A 63 -14.45 1.39 6.58
CA GLY A 63 -15.54 0.70 5.89
C GLY A 63 -15.54 0.78 4.36
N ARG A 64 -14.62 1.52 3.72
CA ARG A 64 -14.60 1.69 2.25
C ARG A 64 -13.18 1.56 1.69
N VAL A 65 -13.07 0.84 0.58
CA VAL A 65 -11.82 0.67 -0.16
C VAL A 65 -12.09 0.89 -1.65
N ALA A 66 -11.35 1.80 -2.29
CA ALA A 66 -11.36 1.95 -3.73
C ALA A 66 -10.10 1.34 -4.34
N GLN A 67 -10.25 0.30 -5.17
CA GLN A 67 -9.15 -0.29 -5.93
C GLN A 67 -9.01 0.44 -7.28
N ILE A 68 -8.16 1.46 -7.29
CA ILE A 68 -7.96 2.34 -8.44
C ILE A 68 -6.87 1.84 -9.41
N ALA A 69 -6.03 0.87 -9.01
CA ALA A 69 -5.17 0.08 -9.90
C ALA A 69 -5.14 -1.38 -9.43
N ASP A 70 -5.06 -2.33 -10.37
CA ASP A 70 -5.05 -3.76 -10.03
C ASP A 70 -3.70 -4.16 -9.38
N ASP A 71 -3.64 -5.30 -8.70
CA ASP A 71 -2.42 -5.74 -8.00
C ASP A 71 -1.22 -5.95 -8.96
N GLN A 72 -1.51 -6.38 -10.19
CA GLN A 72 -0.57 -6.55 -11.31
C GLN A 72 -0.21 -5.24 -12.03
N ASP A 73 -0.93 -4.15 -11.74
CA ASP A 73 -0.61 -2.84 -12.27
C ASP A 73 0.42 -2.15 -11.37
N VAL A 74 1.30 -1.36 -11.99
CA VAL A 74 2.26 -0.52 -11.25
C VAL A 74 1.72 0.91 -11.17
N ALA A 75 1.30 1.32 -9.98
CA ALA A 75 0.93 2.70 -9.66
C ALA A 75 2.18 3.55 -9.36
N LEU A 76 2.05 4.87 -9.48
CA LEU A 76 3.14 5.84 -9.34
C LEU A 76 3.09 6.50 -7.96
N HIS A 77 3.43 5.77 -6.89
CA HIS A 77 3.22 6.23 -5.50
C HIS A 77 4.51 6.44 -4.70
N ALA A 78 5.54 5.62 -4.90
CA ALA A 78 6.71 5.56 -4.03
C ALA A 78 7.74 6.67 -4.29
N GLY A 79 7.64 7.37 -5.43
CA GLY A 79 8.66 8.35 -5.85
C GLY A 79 9.98 7.71 -6.34
N GLN A 80 10.03 6.38 -6.42
CA GLN A 80 11.11 5.61 -7.04
C GLN A 80 10.50 4.48 -7.87
N TRP A 81 10.93 4.36 -9.13
CA TRP A 81 10.34 3.42 -10.09
C TRP A 81 10.51 1.96 -9.63
N GLU A 82 11.72 1.62 -9.23
CA GLU A 82 12.10 0.27 -8.79
C GLU A 82 11.31 -0.19 -7.56
N VAL A 83 10.84 0.75 -6.73
CA VAL A 83 9.99 0.44 -5.58
C VAL A 83 8.53 0.33 -6.01
N ASN A 84 8.04 1.19 -6.92
CA ASN A 84 6.70 1.05 -7.49
C ASN A 84 6.50 -0.35 -8.10
N GLU A 85 7.50 -0.85 -8.84
CA GLU A 85 7.44 -2.17 -9.51
C GLU A 85 7.20 -3.33 -8.55
N VAL A 86 7.63 -3.23 -7.29
CA VAL A 86 7.55 -4.33 -6.31
C VAL A 86 6.62 -4.05 -5.14
N SER A 87 5.80 -3.00 -5.21
CA SER A 87 4.93 -2.62 -4.09
C SER A 87 3.51 -2.22 -4.45
N ILE A 88 2.61 -2.30 -3.46
CA ILE A 88 1.24 -1.80 -3.51
C ILE A 88 1.18 -0.47 -2.77
N GLY A 89 0.67 0.58 -3.43
CA GLY A 89 0.40 1.87 -2.80
C GLY A 89 -0.95 1.86 -2.07
N LEU A 90 -0.92 2.10 -0.76
CA LEU A 90 -2.09 2.13 0.13
C LEU A 90 -2.29 3.58 0.62
N GLU A 91 -3.19 4.34 -0.01
CA GLU A 91 -3.49 5.73 0.34
C GLU A 91 -4.60 5.80 1.40
N ASN A 92 -4.29 6.26 2.60
CA ASN A 92 -5.23 6.17 3.73
C ASN A 92 -5.73 7.53 4.25
N ARG A 93 -6.89 7.52 4.90
CA ARG A 93 -7.45 8.67 5.60
C ARG A 93 -6.51 9.19 6.68
N PRO A 94 -6.15 10.49 6.70
CA PRO A 94 -5.15 11.06 7.61
C PRO A 94 -5.47 10.96 9.11
N ASP A 95 -6.75 10.82 9.47
CA ASP A 95 -7.17 10.74 10.88
C ASP A 95 -6.64 9.48 11.59
N CYS A 96 -6.32 8.42 10.83
CA CYS A 96 -5.78 7.15 11.34
C CYS A 96 -6.56 6.61 12.55
N ARG A 97 -7.90 6.63 12.47
CA ARG A 97 -8.75 6.10 13.54
C ARG A 97 -8.61 4.57 13.61
N SER A 98 -9.03 3.97 14.72
CA SER A 98 -8.93 2.52 14.86
C SER A 98 -9.71 1.78 13.76
N GLU A 99 -10.83 2.34 13.29
CA GLU A 99 -11.66 1.79 12.23
C GLU A 99 -11.00 1.89 10.84
N ASP A 100 -10.19 2.94 10.62
CA ASP A 100 -9.36 3.06 9.42
C ASP A 100 -8.28 1.97 9.42
N LEU A 101 -7.61 1.77 10.57
CA LEU A 101 -6.64 0.69 10.76
C LEU A 101 -7.25 -0.71 10.59
N ASP A 102 -8.47 -0.94 11.07
CA ASP A 102 -9.18 -2.21 10.91
C ASP A 102 -9.50 -2.49 9.43
N THR A 103 -9.93 -1.46 8.71
CA THR A 103 -10.21 -1.57 7.27
C THR A 103 -8.94 -1.83 6.47
N LEU A 104 -7.88 -1.09 6.77
CA LEU A 104 -6.57 -1.29 6.15
C LEU A 104 -5.99 -2.68 6.45
N ALA A 105 -6.12 -3.17 7.68
CA ALA A 105 -5.66 -4.50 8.07
C ALA A 105 -6.41 -5.61 7.31
N GLN A 106 -7.74 -5.49 7.19
CA GLN A 106 -8.53 -6.43 6.40
C GLN A 106 -8.11 -6.40 4.92
N LEU A 107 -7.95 -5.22 4.34
CA LEU A 107 -7.53 -5.07 2.94
C LEU A 107 -6.18 -5.74 2.70
N ILE A 108 -5.19 -5.51 3.58
CA ILE A 108 -3.87 -6.11 3.44
C ILE A 108 -3.94 -7.63 3.56
N ALA A 109 -4.73 -8.17 4.50
CA ALA A 109 -4.94 -9.62 4.60
C ALA A 109 -5.53 -10.20 3.31
N ASP A 110 -6.53 -9.52 2.72
CA ASP A 110 -7.14 -9.93 1.45
C ASP A 110 -6.14 -9.85 0.28
N ILE A 111 -5.29 -8.81 0.24
CA ILE A 111 -4.19 -8.69 -0.74
C ILE A 111 -3.22 -9.86 -0.59
N GLU A 112 -2.74 -10.14 0.62
CA GLU A 112 -1.76 -11.21 0.87
C GLU A 112 -2.31 -12.60 0.50
N VAL A 113 -3.61 -12.84 0.71
CA VAL A 113 -4.28 -14.06 0.21
C VAL A 113 -4.26 -14.12 -1.32
N ARG A 114 -4.52 -13.02 -2.02
CA ARG A 114 -4.45 -12.97 -3.50
C ARG A 114 -3.04 -13.16 -4.03
N LEU A 115 -2.04 -12.61 -3.34
CA LEU A 115 -0.63 -12.74 -3.73
C LEU A 115 -0.07 -14.13 -3.44
N GLY A 116 -0.59 -14.81 -2.41
CA GLY A 116 -0.07 -16.09 -1.92
C GLY A 116 1.14 -15.97 -0.98
N HIS A 117 1.52 -14.75 -0.59
CA HIS A 117 2.60 -14.47 0.36
C HIS A 117 2.35 -13.16 1.12
N SER A 118 3.00 -13.03 2.29
CA SER A 118 2.88 -11.83 3.13
C SER A 118 3.72 -10.66 2.60
N LEU A 119 3.20 -9.45 2.72
CA LEU A 119 3.86 -8.20 2.36
C LEU A 119 4.75 -7.70 3.51
N TYR A 120 5.86 -7.06 3.16
CA TYR A 120 6.63 -6.26 4.10
C TYR A 120 6.07 -4.83 4.13
N LEU A 121 5.38 -4.46 5.21
CA LEU A 121 4.73 -3.15 5.36
C LEU A 121 5.74 -2.08 5.76
N ILE A 122 5.75 -0.98 5.02
CA ILE A 122 6.64 0.17 5.20
C ILE A 122 5.88 1.47 5.01
N GLY A 123 6.38 2.58 5.56
CA GLY A 123 5.88 3.91 5.27
C GLY A 123 6.55 4.54 4.06
N HIS A 124 5.91 5.52 3.41
CA HIS A 124 6.54 6.25 2.31
C HIS A 124 7.88 6.89 2.68
N ARG A 125 8.02 7.37 3.92
CA ARG A 125 9.26 7.91 4.49
C ARG A 125 10.42 6.93 4.56
N ASP A 126 10.17 5.63 4.49
CA ASP A 126 11.25 4.61 4.41
C ASP A 126 11.92 4.60 3.04
N ILE A 127 11.28 5.21 2.04
CA ILE A 127 11.70 5.20 0.64
C ILE A 127 12.31 6.56 0.23
N ILE A 128 11.66 7.67 0.58
CA ILE A 128 12.10 9.04 0.28
C ILE A 128 11.97 9.96 1.51
N SER A 129 12.61 11.13 1.48
CA SER A 129 12.45 12.14 2.54
C SER A 129 11.07 12.81 2.44
N THR A 130 10.13 12.40 3.30
CA THR A 130 8.75 12.91 3.37
C THR A 130 8.19 12.73 4.78
N SER A 131 7.15 13.48 5.13
CA SER A 131 6.35 13.27 6.35
C SER A 131 5.36 12.11 6.22
N CYS A 132 5.00 11.71 4.99
CA CYS A 132 4.11 10.58 4.72
C CYS A 132 4.70 9.27 5.29
N PRO A 133 3.94 8.44 6.03
CA PRO A 133 2.47 8.41 6.11
C PRO A 133 1.87 9.10 7.36
N GLY A 134 2.58 10.06 7.95
CA GLY A 134 2.09 10.79 9.12
C GLY A 134 1.75 9.87 10.28
N GLU A 135 0.53 9.99 10.79
CA GLU A 135 0.04 9.25 11.97
C GLU A 135 0.13 7.73 11.82
N TYR A 136 0.08 7.16 10.60
CA TYR A 136 0.15 5.71 10.43
C TYR A 136 1.52 5.11 10.79
N TYR A 137 2.60 5.90 10.70
CA TYR A 137 3.95 5.37 10.83
C TYR A 137 4.22 4.69 12.19
N PRO A 138 3.91 5.31 13.35
CA PRO A 138 4.03 4.64 14.65
C PRO A 138 3.08 3.43 14.80
N HIS A 139 1.99 3.35 14.04
CA HIS A 139 1.02 2.26 14.09
C HIS A 139 1.35 1.08 13.17
N LEU A 140 2.44 1.11 12.38
CA LEU A 140 2.81 -0.01 11.52
C LEU A 140 2.96 -1.36 12.26
N PRO A 141 3.58 -1.45 13.45
CA PRO A 141 3.65 -2.71 14.19
C PRO A 141 2.27 -3.25 14.61
N GLU A 142 1.37 -2.35 15.03
CA GLU A 142 -0.01 -2.68 15.37
C GLU A 142 -0.77 -3.17 14.13
N LEU A 143 -0.63 -2.47 13.00
CA LEU A 143 -1.23 -2.86 11.72
C LEU A 143 -0.78 -4.27 11.31
N ILE A 144 0.52 -4.56 11.37
CA ILE A 144 1.07 -5.90 11.08
C ILE A 144 0.45 -6.95 12.01
N HIS A 145 0.28 -6.64 13.30
CA HIS A 145 -0.37 -7.55 14.25
C HIS A 145 -1.83 -7.81 13.88
N ARG A 146 -2.60 -6.76 13.53
CA ARG A 146 -4.00 -6.87 13.09
C ARG A 146 -4.12 -7.72 11.82
N VAL A 147 -3.28 -7.48 10.81
CA VAL A 147 -3.23 -8.26 9.56
C VAL A 147 -3.00 -9.75 9.84
N ASN A 148 -1.99 -10.08 10.64
CA ASN A 148 -1.69 -11.47 10.96
C ASN A 148 -2.79 -12.14 11.79
N THR A 149 -3.46 -11.40 12.67
CA THR A 149 -4.61 -11.89 13.45
C THR A 149 -5.79 -12.22 12.53
N ILE A 150 -6.10 -11.35 11.56
CA ILE A 150 -7.16 -11.59 10.57
C ILE A 150 -6.84 -12.82 9.73
N LYS A 151 -5.61 -12.92 9.20
CA LYS A 151 -5.17 -14.06 8.38
C LYS A 151 -5.26 -15.40 9.09
N ALA A 152 -5.04 -15.46 10.40
CA ALA A 152 -5.14 -16.70 11.16
C ALA A 152 -6.55 -17.34 11.08
N GLY A 153 -7.58 -16.55 10.76
CA GLY A 153 -8.95 -17.01 10.53
C GLY A 153 -9.34 -17.20 9.06
N MET A 154 -8.43 -16.96 8.10
CA MET A 154 -8.71 -17.03 6.66
C MET A 154 -8.17 -18.31 6.03
N ASN A 155 -8.92 -18.86 5.07
CA ASN A 155 -8.45 -20.00 4.28
C ASN A 155 -7.34 -19.56 3.32
N ASN A 156 -6.33 -20.42 3.13
CA ASN A 156 -5.20 -20.20 2.22
C ASN A 156 -4.38 -18.92 2.49
N ALA A 157 -4.49 -18.34 3.68
CA ALA A 157 -3.71 -17.17 4.03
C ALA A 157 -2.22 -17.52 4.23
N PRO A 158 -1.30 -16.72 3.67
CA PRO A 158 0.12 -16.96 3.86
C PRO A 158 0.54 -16.71 5.31
N ALA A 159 1.54 -17.45 5.77
CA ALA A 159 2.15 -17.25 7.08
C ALA A 159 2.78 -15.86 7.19
N ALA A 160 2.83 -15.32 8.41
CA ALA A 160 3.53 -14.08 8.70
C ALA A 160 5.02 -14.19 8.31
N LEU A 161 5.62 -13.09 7.85
CA LEU A 161 7.04 -13.07 7.50
C LEU A 161 7.91 -13.43 8.71
N THR A 162 8.83 -14.37 8.51
CA THR A 162 9.86 -14.73 9.49
C THR A 162 10.84 -13.58 9.73
N ALA A 163 11.69 -13.70 10.76
CA ALA A 163 12.76 -12.72 10.99
C ALA A 163 13.72 -12.64 9.79
N GLN A 164 14.05 -13.78 9.18
CA GLN A 164 14.94 -13.83 8.02
C GLN A 164 14.31 -13.17 6.80
N GLU A 165 13.06 -13.51 6.46
CA GLU A 165 12.39 -12.89 5.31
C GLU A 165 12.24 -11.38 5.48
N ARG A 166 11.97 -10.89 6.70
CA ARG A 166 11.95 -9.45 7.00
C ARG A 166 13.31 -8.81 6.77
N ALA A 167 14.40 -9.46 7.19
CA ALA A 167 15.76 -8.98 6.95
C ALA A 167 16.08 -8.94 5.45
N ASP A 168 15.68 -9.96 4.70
CA ASP A 168 15.88 -10.03 3.25
C ASP A 168 15.10 -8.94 2.51
N ARG A 169 13.86 -8.67 2.94
CA ARG A 169 13.03 -7.57 2.40
C ARG A 169 13.65 -6.21 2.72
N LEU A 170 14.18 -6.01 3.92
CA LEU A 170 14.86 -4.78 4.27
C LEU A 170 16.13 -4.57 3.42
N ALA A 171 16.95 -5.61 3.24
CA ALA A 171 18.14 -5.56 2.41
C ALA A 171 17.80 -5.21 0.95
N LYS A 172 16.82 -5.91 0.36
CA LYS A 172 16.34 -5.63 -0.99
C LYS A 172 15.80 -4.21 -1.14
N LEU A 173 15.08 -3.67 -0.14
CA LEU A 173 14.62 -2.28 -0.18
C LEU A 173 15.80 -1.30 -0.25
N GLN A 174 16.89 -1.53 0.48
CA GLN A 174 18.07 -0.67 0.41
C GLN A 174 18.76 -0.74 -0.96
N GLU A 175 18.83 -1.92 -1.57
CA GLU A 175 19.37 -2.09 -2.93
C GLU A 175 18.53 -1.33 -3.97
N LEU A 176 17.20 -1.45 -3.92
CA LEU A 176 16.30 -0.73 -4.83
C LEU A 176 16.49 0.79 -4.72
N LYS A 177 16.64 1.30 -3.49
CA LYS A 177 16.88 2.74 -3.23
C LYS A 177 18.23 3.24 -3.76
N GLN A 178 19.20 2.35 -3.98
CA GLN A 178 20.50 2.71 -4.54
C GLN A 178 20.48 2.74 -6.07
N LYS A 179 19.65 1.94 -6.74
CA LYS A 179 19.54 1.91 -8.21
C LYS A 179 19.14 3.28 -8.80
N LYS A 180 18.21 3.98 -8.15
CA LYS A 180 17.83 5.36 -8.52
C LYS A 180 19.03 6.33 -8.52
N LYS A 181 20.03 6.12 -7.65
CA LYS A 181 21.22 7.00 -7.58
C LYS A 181 22.22 6.76 -8.72
N GLN A 182 22.14 5.64 -9.43
CA GLN A 182 23.09 5.29 -10.50
C GLN A 182 22.60 5.68 -11.89
N ALA A 183 21.31 6.04 -12.03
CA ALA A 183 20.68 6.46 -13.29
C ALA A 183 20.50 7.98 -13.43
N ALA A 184 21.09 8.78 -12.53
CA ALA A 184 21.10 10.24 -12.52
C ALA A 184 22.54 10.75 -12.63
#